data_AF-A0A970CYN3-F1
#
_entry.id   AF-A0A970CYN3-F1
#
_cell.length_a   1.000
_cell.length_b   1.000
_cell.length_c   1.000
_cell.angle_alpha   90.00
_cell.angle_beta   90.00
_cell.angle_gamma   90.00
#
_symmetry.space_group_name_H-M   'P 1'
#
loop_
_entity.id
_entity.type
_entity.pdbx_description
1 polymer ?
#
loop_
_entity_poly.entity_id
_entity_poly.type
_entity_poly.pdbx_seq_one_letter_code
_entity_poly.pdbx_strand_id
1 'polypeptide(L)' 'PVPVKRIGTKDTFGESGKPDELLKKYGLTAEDIANAVLELVEGK' A
#
# COMPACT_ATOMS: atom_id res chain seq x y z
N PRO A 1 17.82 9.09 12.65
CA PRO A 1 17.11 8.48 11.50
C PRO A 1 15.62 8.39 11.83
N VAL A 2 14.74 8.58 10.87
CA VAL A 2 13.28 8.49 11.07
C VAL A 2 12.73 7.30 10.28
N PRO A 3 11.71 6.58 10.80
CA PRO A 3 11.11 5.46 10.08
C PRO A 3 10.37 5.97 8.84
N VAL A 4 10.65 5.37 7.69
CA VAL A 4 10.03 5.69 6.40
C VAL A 4 9.54 4.40 5.76
N LYS A 5 8.24 4.32 5.46
CA LYS A 5 7.61 3.20 4.76
C LYS A 5 7.18 3.65 3.37
N ARG A 6 7.58 2.91 2.34
CA ARG A 6 7.17 3.18 0.95
C ARG A 6 5.92 2.37 0.64
N ILE A 7 4.89 3.04 0.14
CA ILE A 7 3.65 2.42 -0.32
C ILE A 7 3.56 2.63 -1.83
N GLY A 8 3.35 1.54 -2.57
CA GLY A 8 3.38 1.53 -4.03
C GLY A 8 3.21 0.12 -4.57
N THR A 9 3.26 -0.01 -5.89
CA THR A 9 3.24 -1.31 -6.55
C THR A 9 4.51 -2.09 -6.21
N LYS A 10 4.36 -3.37 -5.88
CA LYS A 10 5.46 -4.24 -5.43
C LYS A 10 6.26 -4.76 -6.63
N ASP A 11 6.96 -3.86 -7.33
CA ASP A 11 7.79 -4.16 -8.52
C ASP A 11 7.10 -5.15 -9.49
N THR A 12 5.88 -4.81 -9.85
CA THR A 12 5.00 -5.66 -10.67
C THR A 12 4.47 -4.83 -11.83
N PHE A 13 4.29 -5.48 -12.98
CA PHE A 13 3.67 -4.85 -14.13
C PHE A 13 2.20 -4.54 -13.85
N GLY A 14 1.71 -3.46 -14.48
CA GLY A 14 0.30 -3.11 -14.45
C GLY A 14 -0.53 -4.14 -15.21
N GLU A 15 -1.64 -4.54 -14.63
CA GLU A 15 -2.60 -5.44 -15.26
C GLU A 15 -3.78 -4.65 -15.84
N SER A 16 -4.41 -5.22 -16.87
CA SER A 16 -5.65 -4.66 -17.42
C SER A 16 -6.83 -5.13 -16.58
N GLY A 17 -7.61 -4.20 -16.04
CA GLY A 17 -8.75 -4.51 -15.17
C GLY A 17 -9.46 -3.25 -14.68
N LYS A 18 -10.47 -3.42 -13.83
CA LYS A 18 -11.16 -2.28 -13.21
C LYS A 18 -10.25 -1.61 -12.18
N PRO A 19 -10.18 -0.27 -12.14
CA PRO A 19 -9.31 0.46 -11.22
C PRO A 19 -9.46 0.03 -9.75
N ASP A 20 -10.69 -0.13 -9.24
CA ASP A 20 -10.95 -0.51 -7.85
C ASP A 20 -10.37 -1.88 -7.47
N GLU A 21 -10.48 -2.86 -8.37
CA GLU A 21 -9.96 -4.21 -8.14
C GLU A 21 -8.43 -4.22 -8.16
N LEU A 22 -7.83 -3.44 -9.06
CA LEU A 22 -6.39 -3.26 -9.14
C LEU A 22 -5.85 -2.56 -7.89
N LEU A 23 -6.48 -1.48 -7.42
CA LEU A 23 -6.09 -0.78 -6.20
C LEU A 23 -6.11 -1.71 -4.99
N LYS A 24 -7.16 -2.54 -4.87
CA LYS A 24 -7.26 -3.55 -3.81
C LYS A 24 -6.18 -4.63 -3.94
N LYS A 25 -5.89 -5.10 -5.15
CA LYS A 25 -4.83 -6.09 -5.41
C LYS A 25 -3.44 -5.56 -5.05
N TYR A 26 -3.16 -4.30 -5.35
CA TYR A 26 -1.88 -3.66 -5.04
C TYR A 26 -1.78 -3.11 -3.62
N GLY A 27 -2.84 -3.20 -2.81
CA GLY A 27 -2.85 -2.69 -1.44
C GLY A 27 -2.76 -1.16 -1.37
N LEU A 28 -3.32 -0.49 -2.38
CA LEU A 28 -3.31 0.98 -2.52
C LEU A 28 -4.66 1.58 -2.09
N THR A 29 -5.43 0.86 -1.29
CA THR A 29 -6.69 1.36 -0.75
C THR A 29 -6.46 2.24 0.48
N ALA A 30 -7.45 3.06 0.83
CA ALA A 30 -7.37 3.89 2.03
C ALA A 30 -7.19 3.05 3.31
N GLU A 31 -7.80 1.88 3.38
CA GLU A 31 -7.68 0.95 4.51
C GLU A 31 -6.25 0.40 4.63
N ASP A 32 -5.65 -0.02 3.51
CA ASP A 32 -4.28 -0.52 3.48
C ASP A 32 -3.26 0.55 3.88
N ILE A 33 -3.46 1.79 3.40
CA ILE A 33 -2.60 2.93 3.75
C ILE A 33 -2.72 3.26 5.24
N ALA A 34 -3.95 3.29 5.78
CA ALA A 34 -4.17 3.55 7.20
C ALA A 34 -3.51 2.49 8.08
N ASN A 35 -3.66 1.20 7.74
CA ASN A 35 -3.00 0.10 8.42
C ASN A 35 -1.47 0.22 8.34
N ALA A 36 -0.93 0.56 7.17
CA ALA A 36 0.51 0.72 6.99
C ALA A 36 1.09 1.86 7.85
N VAL A 37 0.33 2.95 8.04
CA VAL A 37 0.69 4.07 8.92
C VAL A 37 0.61 3.66 10.39
N LEU A 38 -0.45 2.96 10.79
CA LEU A 38 -0.60 2.44 12.16
C LEU A 38 0.58 1.54 12.52
N GLU A 39 0.92 0.58 11.65
CA GLU A 39 2.10 -0.28 11.84
C GLU A 39 3.39 0.53 12.00
N LEU A 40 3.59 1.57 11.19
CA LEU A 40 4.78 2.42 11.22
C LEU A 40 4.90 3.22 12.54
N VAL A 41 3.76 3.67 13.08
CA VAL A 41 3.69 4.45 14.32
C VAL A 41 3.80 3.55 15.56
N GLU A 42 3.22 2.34 15.52
CA GLU A 42 3.31 1.37 16.60
C GLU A 42 4.71 0.74 16.75
N GLY A 43 5.63 1.02 15.82
CA GLY A 43 7.03 0.59 15.91
C GLY A 43 7.23 -0.92 15.74
N LYS A 44 6.30 -1.58 15.02
CA LYS A 44 6.48 -2.96 14.55
C LYS A 44 7.17 -3.03 13.19
#